data_AF-A0A835WHA4-F1
#
_entry.id   AF-A0A835WHA4-F1
#
_cell.length_a   1.000
_cell.length_b   1.000
_cell.length_c   1.000
_cell.angle_alpha   90.00
_cell.angle_beta   90.00
_cell.angle_gamma   90.00
#
_symmetry.space_group_name_H-M   'P 1'
#
loop_
_entity.id
_entity.type
_entity.pdbx_description
1 polymer ?
#
loop_
_entity_poly.entity_id
_entity_poly.type
_entity_poly.pdbx_seq_one_letter_code
_entity_poly.pdbx_strand_id
1 'polypeptide(L)'
;MAQVATYRARNSPLDHTRLLTDPKVQDWAAISGTRRSLATNVPDGGPRVNVNLLKYKRDADFTSTTPYDGGPSYNPETCVQNWAEDRRDKNYKSGFHPKEVRRPSGRYDSEYAARFRPSGAEYLGRLTHTYNTTSRFEGLARVQTNGIVTPVLPKRSADTSGEHVFYAKDGFGPTQWMDHTAPAARGKFWVGTAPHVAHDSITHSTLRSEPLEFQQRCPMEDARSKILMGNKSLIHESDRTLRIRDELIATSRTFASTWRSIYQSEHVDFSHRPATVR
;
A
#
# COMPACT_ATOMS: atom_id res chain seq x y z
N MET A 1 -61.44 37.44 -46.64
CA MET A 1 -60.34 36.52 -47.09
C MET A 1 -59.01 37.23 -47.34
N ALA A 2 -58.96 38.40 -48.00
CA ALA A 2 -57.70 39.13 -48.24
C ALA A 2 -56.98 39.58 -46.96
N GLN A 3 -57.71 40.03 -45.94
CA GLN A 3 -57.11 40.34 -44.63
C GLN A 3 -56.53 39.09 -43.95
N VAL A 4 -57.07 37.91 -44.24
CA VAL A 4 -56.59 36.63 -43.69
C VAL A 4 -55.24 36.24 -44.29
N ALA A 5 -55.12 36.36 -45.61
CA ALA A 5 -53.86 36.09 -46.31
C ALA A 5 -52.74 37.06 -45.89
N THR A 6 -53.07 38.34 -45.72
CA THR A 6 -52.09 39.37 -45.34
C THR A 6 -51.57 39.21 -43.91
N TYR A 7 -52.37 38.72 -42.95
CA TYR A 7 -51.84 38.43 -41.60
C TYR A 7 -51.02 37.13 -41.58
N ARG A 8 -51.41 36.07 -42.31
CA ARG A 8 -50.70 34.78 -42.30
C ARG A 8 -49.30 34.89 -42.89
N ALA A 9 -49.12 35.70 -43.94
CA ALA A 9 -47.83 35.92 -44.59
C ALA A 9 -46.77 36.57 -43.67
N ARG A 10 -47.18 37.21 -42.57
CA ARG A 10 -46.25 37.83 -41.60
C ARG A 10 -45.55 36.81 -40.68
N ASN A 11 -46.12 35.61 -40.53
CA ASN A 11 -45.58 34.56 -39.65
C ASN A 11 -45.02 33.41 -40.49
N SER A 12 -43.70 33.39 -40.68
CA SER A 12 -43.02 32.24 -41.30
C SER A 12 -42.88 31.09 -40.29
N PRO A 13 -43.12 29.83 -40.70
CA PRO A 13 -42.87 28.68 -39.84
C PRO A 13 -41.38 28.54 -39.55
N LEU A 14 -41.05 27.96 -38.40
CA LEU A 14 -39.68 27.74 -37.97
C LEU A 14 -39.08 26.50 -38.64
N ASP A 15 -37.78 26.54 -38.93
CA ASP A 15 -37.03 25.39 -39.46
C ASP A 15 -36.32 24.66 -38.32
N HIS A 16 -36.81 23.47 -37.98
CA HIS A 16 -36.32 22.69 -36.84
C HIS A 16 -34.92 22.10 -37.06
N THR A 17 -34.40 22.10 -38.29
CA THR A 17 -33.03 21.65 -38.58
C THR A 17 -31.97 22.67 -38.14
N ARG A 18 -32.39 23.91 -37.85
CA ARG A 18 -31.53 25.07 -37.64
C ARG A 18 -31.37 25.50 -36.18
N LEU A 19 -31.46 24.55 -35.24
CA LEU A 19 -31.49 24.78 -33.79
C LEU A 19 -30.45 25.80 -33.27
N LEU A 20 -29.18 25.70 -33.66
CA LEU A 20 -28.14 26.61 -33.14
C LEU A 20 -28.03 27.93 -33.92
N THR A 21 -28.67 28.04 -35.09
CA THR A 21 -28.55 29.23 -35.97
C THR A 21 -29.72 30.19 -35.86
N ASP A 22 -30.92 29.70 -35.53
CA ASP A 22 -32.11 30.54 -35.34
C ASP A 22 -32.54 30.52 -33.86
N PRO A 23 -32.53 31.67 -33.16
CA PRO A 23 -32.91 31.73 -31.75
C PRO A 23 -34.38 31.38 -31.48
N LYS A 24 -35.29 31.60 -32.44
CA LYS A 24 -36.71 31.25 -32.25
C LYS A 24 -36.93 29.73 -32.21
N VAL A 25 -36.09 28.98 -32.91
CA VAL A 25 -36.07 27.51 -32.86
C VAL A 25 -35.56 27.01 -31.50
N GLN A 26 -34.61 27.73 -30.90
CA GLN A 26 -34.12 27.42 -29.54
C GLN A 26 -35.22 27.62 -28.49
N ASP A 27 -35.97 28.72 -28.58
CA ASP A 27 -37.10 28.99 -27.67
C ASP A 27 -38.18 27.90 -27.82
N TRP A 28 -38.50 27.51 -29.07
CA TRP A 28 -39.48 26.46 -29.36
C TRP A 28 -39.12 25.09 -28.75
N ALA A 29 -37.85 24.69 -28.79
CA ALA A 29 -37.39 23.40 -28.27
C ALA A 29 -36.92 23.45 -26.80
N ALA A 30 -36.84 24.62 -26.18
CA ALA A 30 -36.40 24.74 -24.80
C ALA A 30 -37.45 24.19 -23.83
N ILE A 31 -37.01 23.43 -22.82
CA ILE A 31 -37.90 22.86 -21.78
C ILE A 31 -38.75 23.94 -21.10
N SER A 32 -38.18 25.13 -20.89
CA SER A 32 -38.88 26.26 -20.27
C SER A 32 -39.70 27.12 -21.24
N GLY A 33 -39.68 26.79 -22.54
CA GLY A 33 -40.29 27.60 -23.61
C GLY A 33 -39.52 28.87 -23.98
N THR A 34 -38.38 29.14 -23.33
CA THR A 34 -37.45 30.23 -23.65
C THR A 34 -36.01 29.76 -23.47
N ARG A 35 -35.10 30.33 -24.25
CA ARG A 35 -33.66 30.12 -24.09
C ARG A 35 -33.13 30.90 -22.90
N ARG A 36 -31.96 30.48 -22.41
CA ARG A 36 -31.27 31.17 -21.31
C ARG A 36 -30.94 32.62 -21.70
N SER A 37 -31.38 33.57 -20.89
CA SER A 37 -31.05 34.99 -21.03
C SER A 37 -29.55 35.26 -20.93
N LEU A 38 -29.12 36.41 -21.46
CA LEU A 38 -27.77 36.93 -21.23
C LEU A 38 -27.52 37.15 -19.74
N ALA A 39 -26.27 36.97 -19.30
CA ALA A 39 -25.90 37.05 -17.88
C ALA A 39 -26.28 38.40 -17.22
N THR A 40 -26.20 39.51 -17.95
CA THR A 40 -26.58 40.86 -17.47
C THR A 40 -28.08 41.07 -17.35
N ASN A 41 -28.90 40.24 -18.01
CA ASN A 41 -30.36 40.35 -18.01
C ASN A 41 -30.98 39.45 -16.93
N VAL A 42 -30.19 38.64 -16.22
CA VAL A 42 -30.66 37.83 -15.09
C VAL A 42 -30.65 38.72 -13.84
N PRO A 43 -31.82 39.05 -13.27
CA PRO A 43 -31.91 40.00 -12.16
C PRO A 43 -31.29 39.46 -10.86
N ASP A 44 -31.27 38.14 -10.69
CA ASP A 44 -30.75 37.45 -9.52
C ASP A 44 -29.66 36.43 -9.89
N GLY A 45 -28.42 36.91 -9.95
CA GLY A 45 -27.24 36.09 -10.20
C GLY A 45 -26.10 36.37 -9.22
N GLY A 46 -24.89 35.97 -9.59
CA GLY A 46 -23.68 36.23 -8.81
C GLY A 46 -23.66 35.48 -7.46
N PRO A 47 -23.33 36.14 -6.34
CA PRO A 47 -23.05 35.46 -5.07
C PRO A 47 -24.25 34.70 -4.49
N ARG A 48 -25.48 35.10 -4.85
CA ARG A 48 -26.71 34.46 -4.37
C ARG A 48 -26.86 33.03 -4.89
N VAL A 49 -26.35 32.75 -6.10
CA VAL A 49 -26.47 31.43 -6.73
C VAL A 49 -25.23 30.55 -6.52
N ASN A 50 -24.26 31.00 -5.70
CA ASN A 50 -23.06 30.23 -5.41
C ASN A 50 -23.43 28.92 -4.70
N VAL A 51 -23.05 27.79 -5.31
CA VAL A 51 -23.24 26.46 -4.73
C VAL A 51 -22.10 26.16 -3.75
N ASN A 52 -22.02 26.93 -2.66
CA ASN A 52 -21.08 26.71 -1.56
C ASN A 52 -21.64 25.77 -0.47
N LEU A 53 -22.74 25.07 -0.79
CA LEU A 53 -23.37 24.11 0.12
C LEU A 53 -22.50 22.86 0.30
N LEU A 54 -21.79 22.44 -0.76
CA LEU A 54 -20.84 21.33 -0.73
C LEU A 54 -19.50 21.78 -0.14
N LYS A 55 -19.51 22.15 1.14
CA LYS A 55 -18.32 22.55 1.91
C LYS A 55 -18.18 21.67 3.13
N TYR A 56 -16.94 21.41 3.51
CA TYR A 56 -16.60 20.71 4.74
C TYR A 56 -15.29 21.27 5.29
N LYS A 57 -15.01 20.98 6.56
CA LYS A 57 -13.75 21.31 7.21
C LYS A 57 -13.08 19.99 7.58
N ARG A 58 -11.82 19.83 7.21
CA ARG A 58 -10.99 18.71 7.64
C ARG A 58 -10.22 19.11 8.88
N ASP A 59 -10.45 18.39 9.96
CA ASP A 59 -9.61 18.45 11.15
C ASP A 59 -8.52 17.39 10.99
N ALA A 60 -7.26 17.81 10.95
CA ALA A 60 -6.12 16.93 10.74
C ALA A 60 -5.14 17.08 11.90
N ASP A 61 -4.79 15.96 12.52
CA ASP A 61 -3.75 15.94 13.54
C ASP A 61 -2.38 16.18 12.89
N PHE A 62 -1.42 16.62 13.70
CA PHE A 62 -0.08 16.99 13.24
C PHE A 62 0.63 15.86 12.46
N THR A 63 0.40 14.60 12.83
CA THR A 63 1.02 13.42 12.19
C THR A 63 0.01 12.42 11.63
N SER A 64 -1.26 12.79 11.50
CA SER A 64 -2.25 11.86 10.94
C SER A 64 -1.89 11.54 9.48
N THR A 65 -1.68 10.27 9.19
CA THR A 65 -1.36 9.81 7.84
C THR A 65 -2.61 9.74 6.97
N THR A 66 -3.72 9.24 7.52
CA THR A 66 -4.99 9.06 6.80
C THR A 66 -6.10 9.85 7.49
N PRO A 67 -6.83 10.71 6.76
CA PRO A 67 -7.96 11.41 7.35
C PRO A 67 -9.13 10.45 7.63
N TYR A 68 -9.65 10.46 8.86
CA TYR A 68 -10.82 9.67 9.25
C TYR A 68 -12.15 10.43 9.04
N ASP A 69 -12.08 11.69 8.60
CA ASP A 69 -13.23 12.60 8.44
C ASP A 69 -14.20 12.23 7.31
N GLY A 70 -13.87 11.24 6.49
CA GLY A 70 -14.66 10.82 5.32
C GLY A 70 -14.64 11.82 4.15
N GLY A 71 -13.79 12.86 4.21
CA GLY A 71 -13.64 13.80 3.12
C GLY A 71 -12.91 13.20 1.90
N PRO A 72 -12.89 13.89 0.76
CA PRO A 72 -12.19 13.43 -0.45
C PRO A 72 -10.71 13.18 -0.21
N SER A 73 -10.21 12.11 -0.83
CA SER A 73 -8.80 11.74 -0.84
C SER A 73 -8.12 12.13 -2.15
N TYR A 74 -6.82 12.42 -2.06
CA TYR A 74 -5.96 12.60 -3.22
C TYR A 74 -5.58 11.25 -3.84
N ASN A 75 -5.18 11.27 -5.10
CA ASN A 75 -4.66 10.09 -5.79
C ASN A 75 -3.28 9.69 -5.21
N PRO A 76 -2.93 8.39 -5.14
CA PRO A 76 -1.63 7.90 -4.65
C PRO A 76 -0.38 8.40 -5.40
N GLU A 77 -0.53 9.03 -6.57
CA GLU A 77 0.57 9.77 -7.21
C GLU A 77 0.97 11.05 -6.43
N THR A 78 0.07 11.58 -5.59
CA THR A 78 0.32 12.74 -4.72
C THR A 78 0.88 12.26 -3.38
N CYS A 79 2.01 12.82 -2.93
CA CYS A 79 2.70 12.37 -1.72
C CYS A 79 2.09 12.92 -0.41
N VAL A 80 0.79 12.70 -0.19
CA VAL A 80 0.02 13.08 1.02
C VAL A 80 -0.96 11.96 1.37
N GLN A 81 -1.63 12.04 2.53
CA GLN A 81 -2.74 11.13 2.88
C GLN A 81 -2.41 9.63 2.75
N ASN A 82 -1.38 9.18 3.46
CA ASN A 82 -0.96 7.77 3.50
C ASN A 82 -0.54 7.13 2.16
N TRP A 83 -0.16 7.96 1.18
CA TRP A 83 0.35 7.54 -0.13
C TRP A 83 1.44 6.46 -0.09
N ALA A 84 2.22 6.39 1.00
CA ALA A 84 3.34 5.45 1.13
C ALA A 84 2.86 4.00 1.24
N GLU A 85 1.74 3.76 1.92
CA GLU A 85 1.12 2.43 2.01
C GLU A 85 0.51 2.07 0.64
N ASP A 86 -0.27 2.97 0.05
CA ASP A 86 -0.91 2.75 -1.26
C ASP A 86 0.10 2.46 -2.39
N ARG A 87 1.21 3.21 -2.46
CA ARG A 87 2.24 2.97 -3.49
C ARG A 87 2.99 1.65 -3.29
N ARG A 88 2.91 1.09 -2.09
CA ARG A 88 3.48 -0.21 -1.72
C ARG A 88 2.39 -1.28 -1.58
N ASP A 89 1.25 -1.10 -2.25
CA ASP A 89 0.24 -2.15 -2.44
C ASP A 89 0.48 -2.97 -3.73
N LYS A 90 0.11 -4.26 -3.71
CA LYS A 90 0.31 -5.21 -4.82
C LYS A 90 -0.42 -4.81 -6.09
N ASN A 91 -1.59 -4.19 -5.94
CA ASN A 91 -2.48 -3.86 -7.05
C ASN A 91 -2.34 -2.39 -7.49
N TYR A 92 -1.40 -1.65 -6.90
CA TYR A 92 -1.03 -0.32 -7.34
C TYR A 92 -0.18 -0.36 -8.61
N LYS A 93 -0.46 0.59 -9.52
CA LYS A 93 0.27 0.78 -10.77
C LYS A 93 0.53 2.26 -10.96
N SER A 94 1.77 2.61 -11.29
CA SER A 94 2.12 3.95 -11.77
C SER A 94 2.22 3.94 -13.30
N GLY A 95 1.77 5.02 -13.93
CA GLY A 95 1.90 5.20 -15.38
C GLY A 95 3.32 5.58 -15.83
N PHE A 96 4.21 5.89 -14.90
CA PHE A 96 5.59 6.30 -15.19
C PHE A 96 6.60 5.26 -14.73
N HIS A 97 7.74 5.19 -15.42
CA HIS A 97 8.83 4.31 -15.03
C HIS A 97 9.44 4.72 -13.66
N PRO A 98 9.90 3.75 -12.85
CA PRO A 98 10.54 4.03 -11.56
C PRO A 98 11.86 4.80 -11.74
N LYS A 99 12.27 5.58 -10.73
CA LYS A 99 13.38 6.54 -10.87
C LYS A 99 14.72 5.86 -11.14
N GLU A 100 14.90 4.64 -10.64
CA GLU A 100 16.09 3.82 -10.76
C GLU A 100 16.41 3.44 -12.22
N VAL A 101 15.37 3.27 -13.06
CA VAL A 101 15.52 2.91 -14.48
C VAL A 101 15.38 4.10 -15.43
N ARG A 102 15.01 5.29 -14.93
CA ARG A 102 14.98 6.51 -15.75
C ARG A 102 16.40 6.84 -16.17
N ARG A 103 16.62 7.00 -17.48
CA ARG A 103 17.89 7.52 -17.99
C ARG A 103 18.05 8.97 -17.53
N PRO A 104 19.22 9.39 -17.03
CA PRO A 104 19.51 10.79 -16.74
C PRO A 104 19.23 11.60 -18.00
N SER A 105 18.26 12.51 -17.91
CA SER A 105 17.83 13.33 -19.05
C SER A 105 18.19 14.80 -18.84
N GLY A 106 18.65 15.16 -17.63
CA GLY A 106 18.91 16.54 -17.23
C GLY A 106 17.63 17.34 -16.95
N ARG A 107 16.45 16.75 -17.19
CA ARG A 107 15.14 17.35 -16.91
C ARG A 107 14.43 16.57 -15.81
N TYR A 108 13.94 17.28 -14.80
CA TYR A 108 13.21 16.71 -13.65
C TYR A 108 13.99 15.67 -12.82
N ASP A 109 15.33 15.69 -12.91
CA ASP A 109 16.20 14.92 -12.04
C ASP A 109 16.40 15.69 -10.73
N SER A 110 15.98 15.11 -9.59
CA SER A 110 16.32 15.71 -8.29
C SER A 110 17.81 15.57 -8.02
N GLU A 111 18.38 16.47 -7.20
CA GLU A 111 19.81 16.42 -6.87
C GLU A 111 20.23 15.03 -6.37
N TYR A 112 19.47 14.46 -5.43
CA TYR A 112 19.72 13.12 -4.93
C TYR A 112 19.66 12.07 -6.03
N ALA A 113 18.63 12.08 -6.88
CA ALA A 113 18.50 11.09 -7.95
C ALA A 113 19.58 11.24 -9.04
N ALA A 114 20.13 12.44 -9.25
CA ALA A 114 21.24 12.65 -10.16
C ALA A 114 22.55 12.06 -9.61
N ARG A 115 22.78 12.17 -8.29
CA ARG A 115 24.03 11.75 -7.63
C ARG A 115 24.03 10.29 -7.17
N PHE A 116 22.88 9.76 -6.77
CA PHE A 116 22.74 8.43 -6.20
C PHE A 116 22.00 7.52 -7.18
N ARG A 117 22.78 6.74 -7.93
CA ARG A 117 22.29 5.72 -8.87
C ARG A 117 22.74 4.33 -8.43
N PRO A 118 22.04 3.26 -8.85
CA PRO A 118 22.48 1.90 -8.57
C PRO A 118 23.89 1.68 -9.12
N SER A 119 24.83 1.32 -8.24
CA SER A 119 26.26 1.21 -8.58
C SER A 119 26.61 -0.04 -9.39
N GLY A 120 25.85 -1.13 -9.23
CA GLY A 120 26.08 -2.40 -9.91
C GLY A 120 25.27 -2.56 -11.19
N ALA A 121 25.94 -2.71 -12.33
CA ALA A 121 25.30 -3.02 -13.61
C ALA A 121 24.52 -4.34 -13.56
N GLU A 122 25.04 -5.34 -12.84
CA GLU A 122 24.38 -6.63 -12.63
C GLU A 122 23.06 -6.48 -11.84
N TYR A 123 23.06 -5.64 -10.80
CA TYR A 123 21.86 -5.32 -10.05
C TYR A 123 20.83 -4.60 -10.93
N LEU A 124 21.27 -3.63 -11.74
CA LEU A 124 20.39 -2.94 -12.68
C LEU A 124 19.80 -3.91 -13.72
N GLY A 125 20.58 -4.89 -14.17
CA GLY A 125 20.12 -5.97 -15.05
C GLY A 125 19.00 -6.80 -14.41
N ARG A 126 19.19 -7.23 -13.14
CA ARG A 126 18.17 -7.96 -12.38
C ARG A 126 16.89 -7.15 -12.18
N LEU A 127 17.02 -5.88 -11.77
CA LEU A 127 15.90 -4.96 -11.56
C LEU A 127 15.14 -4.69 -12.86
N THR A 128 15.86 -4.48 -13.96
CA THR A 128 15.25 -4.24 -15.27
C THR A 128 14.56 -5.49 -15.81
N HIS A 129 15.14 -6.67 -15.60
CA HIS A 129 14.53 -7.94 -15.98
C HIS A 129 13.19 -8.15 -15.25
N THR A 130 13.16 -8.05 -13.92
CA THR A 130 11.91 -8.24 -13.14
C THR A 130 10.86 -7.19 -13.46
N TYR A 131 11.26 -5.93 -13.60
CA TYR A 131 10.35 -4.82 -13.95
C TYR A 131 9.70 -5.02 -15.32
N ASN A 132 10.49 -5.38 -16.35
CA ASN A 132 9.98 -5.52 -17.71
C ASN A 132 9.09 -6.75 -17.90
N THR A 133 9.35 -7.85 -17.18
CA THR A 133 8.61 -9.10 -17.34
C THR A 133 7.27 -9.12 -16.59
N THR A 134 7.19 -8.44 -15.45
CA THR A 134 5.97 -8.44 -14.62
C THR A 134 5.29 -7.07 -14.63
N SER A 135 5.89 -6.09 -13.96
CA SER A 135 5.22 -4.83 -13.65
C SER A 135 4.94 -3.94 -14.87
N ARG A 136 5.86 -3.80 -15.83
CA ARG A 136 5.83 -2.73 -16.84
C ARG A 136 4.53 -2.68 -17.66
N PHE A 137 4.06 -3.83 -18.13
CA PHE A 137 2.89 -3.93 -19.00
C PHE A 137 1.65 -4.49 -18.30
N GLU A 138 1.76 -4.80 -17.01
CA GLU A 138 0.62 -5.24 -16.21
C GLU A 138 -0.37 -4.09 -15.96
N GLY A 139 -1.67 -4.39 -16.13
CA GLY A 139 -2.76 -3.50 -15.78
C GLY A 139 -2.91 -2.23 -16.63
N LEU A 140 -2.36 -2.19 -17.86
CA LEU A 140 -2.38 -0.99 -18.72
C LEU A 140 -3.79 -0.46 -19.02
N ALA A 141 -4.81 -1.31 -19.04
CA ALA A 141 -6.21 -0.91 -19.26
C ALA A 141 -6.73 0.08 -18.20
N ARG A 142 -6.10 0.16 -17.02
CA ARG A 142 -6.46 1.09 -15.94
C ARG A 142 -5.79 2.46 -16.06
N VAL A 143 -4.78 2.59 -16.93
CA VAL A 143 -4.03 3.83 -17.15
C VAL A 143 -4.86 4.75 -18.04
N GLN A 144 -5.16 5.96 -17.56
CA GLN A 144 -5.93 6.95 -18.31
C GLN A 144 -5.05 7.70 -19.33
N THR A 145 -5.69 8.53 -20.15
CA THR A 145 -5.02 9.35 -21.17
C THR A 145 -3.98 10.32 -20.61
N ASN A 146 -4.13 10.76 -19.36
CA ASN A 146 -3.18 11.60 -18.63
C ASN A 146 -2.04 10.81 -17.95
N GLY A 147 -2.00 9.47 -18.10
CA GLY A 147 -1.03 8.59 -17.47
C GLY A 147 -1.31 8.26 -16.00
N ILE A 148 -2.39 8.75 -15.41
CA ILE A 148 -2.79 8.45 -14.03
C ILE A 148 -3.69 7.21 -14.03
N VAL A 149 -3.49 6.32 -13.07
CA VAL A 149 -4.25 5.08 -12.96
C VAL A 149 -5.57 5.32 -12.21
N THR A 150 -6.64 4.75 -12.74
CA THR A 150 -7.95 4.74 -12.08
C THR A 150 -7.92 3.77 -10.89
N PRO A 151 -8.34 4.21 -9.68
CA PRO A 151 -8.49 3.31 -8.53
C PRO A 151 -9.47 2.16 -8.84
N VAL A 152 -9.22 0.98 -8.28
CA VAL A 152 -10.17 -0.14 -8.41
C VAL A 152 -11.38 0.15 -7.52
N LEU A 153 -12.57 0.19 -8.13
CA LEU A 153 -13.82 0.35 -7.40
C LEU A 153 -14.41 -1.03 -7.04
N PRO A 154 -14.54 -1.39 -5.76
CA PRO A 154 -15.21 -2.63 -5.36
C PRO A 154 -16.68 -2.59 -5.78
N LYS A 155 -17.22 -3.70 -6.30
CA LYS A 155 -18.58 -3.74 -6.89
C LYS A 155 -19.59 -4.48 -6.02
N ARG A 156 -19.14 -5.52 -5.32
CA ARG A 156 -19.98 -6.38 -4.48
C ARG A 156 -19.50 -6.34 -3.04
N SER A 157 -20.38 -6.69 -2.11
CA SER A 157 -20.09 -6.73 -0.68
C SER A 157 -18.97 -7.70 -0.29
N ALA A 158 -18.79 -8.78 -1.06
CA ALA A 158 -17.75 -9.77 -0.84
C ALA A 158 -16.46 -9.51 -1.63
N ASP A 159 -16.41 -8.46 -2.46
CA ASP A 159 -15.21 -8.15 -3.22
C ASP A 159 -14.11 -7.65 -2.26
N THR A 160 -12.99 -8.34 -2.22
CA THR A 160 -11.80 -7.89 -1.49
C THR A 160 -10.84 -7.19 -2.46
N SER A 161 -10.20 -6.11 -2.01
CA SER A 161 -9.20 -5.39 -2.82
C SER A 161 -7.90 -6.17 -3.03
N GLY A 162 -7.68 -7.21 -2.22
CA GLY A 162 -6.48 -8.02 -2.17
C GLY A 162 -6.46 -8.89 -0.91
N GLU A 163 -5.38 -9.64 -0.74
CA GLU A 163 -5.09 -10.35 0.51
C GLU A 163 -4.25 -9.47 1.42
N HIS A 164 -4.73 -9.26 2.65
CA HIS A 164 -4.09 -8.34 3.61
C HIS A 164 -3.58 -9.05 4.87
N VAL A 165 -4.11 -10.23 5.20
CA VAL A 165 -3.76 -10.96 6.44
C VAL A 165 -2.62 -11.93 6.16
N PHE A 166 -2.76 -12.76 5.12
CA PHE A 166 -1.75 -13.72 4.73
C PHE A 166 -0.89 -13.15 3.60
N TYR A 167 -0.08 -12.13 3.90
CA TYR A 167 0.66 -11.34 2.90
C TYR A 167 1.69 -12.16 2.09
N ALA A 168 2.28 -13.22 2.65
CA ALA A 168 3.26 -14.09 1.98
C ALA A 168 2.60 -15.27 1.22
N LYS A 169 1.56 -15.01 0.41
CA LYS A 169 0.85 -16.06 -0.37
C LYS A 169 1.77 -16.83 -1.32
N ASP A 170 2.65 -16.11 -2.01
CA ASP A 170 3.40 -16.65 -3.15
C ASP A 170 4.79 -17.21 -2.75
N GLY A 171 5.16 -17.13 -1.47
CA GLY A 171 6.38 -17.73 -0.94
C GLY A 171 7.65 -16.95 -1.32
N PHE A 172 8.57 -17.58 -2.05
CA PHE A 172 9.94 -17.08 -2.30
C PHE A 172 10.15 -16.63 -3.75
N GLY A 173 10.79 -15.47 -3.94
CA GLY A 173 11.07 -15.00 -5.29
C GLY A 173 11.71 -13.61 -5.36
N PRO A 174 11.93 -13.09 -6.57
CA PRO A 174 12.64 -11.83 -6.78
C PRO A 174 11.75 -10.58 -6.68
N THR A 175 10.42 -10.75 -6.67
CA THR A 175 9.47 -9.62 -6.56
C THR A 175 9.34 -9.17 -5.11
N GLN A 176 8.91 -7.94 -4.88
CA GLN A 176 8.76 -7.39 -3.52
C GLN A 176 7.61 -8.02 -2.70
N TRP A 177 6.70 -8.74 -3.36
CA TRP A 177 5.55 -9.42 -2.73
C TRP A 177 5.87 -10.83 -2.23
N MET A 178 7.13 -11.26 -2.40
CA MET A 178 7.65 -12.56 -2.02
C MET A 178 8.84 -12.37 -1.09
N ASP A 179 9.17 -13.40 -0.32
CA ASP A 179 10.35 -13.44 0.53
C ASP A 179 11.64 -13.54 -0.30
N HIS A 180 12.64 -12.72 0.05
CA HIS A 180 14.00 -12.77 -0.50
C HIS A 180 14.96 -13.65 0.32
N THR A 181 14.42 -14.61 1.08
CA THR A 181 15.20 -15.48 1.97
C THR A 181 16.24 -16.28 1.19
N ALA A 182 17.51 -16.18 1.62
CA ALA A 182 18.60 -16.95 1.04
C ALA A 182 18.35 -18.47 1.22
N PRO A 183 18.69 -19.32 0.24
CA PRO A 183 18.41 -20.76 0.31
C PRO A 183 18.97 -21.44 1.57
N ALA A 184 20.16 -21.04 2.02
CA ALA A 184 20.83 -21.58 3.21
C ALA A 184 20.29 -21.05 4.56
N ALA A 185 19.33 -20.12 4.53
CA ALA A 185 18.79 -19.48 5.73
C ALA A 185 17.32 -19.81 5.99
N ARG A 186 16.73 -20.73 5.22
CA ARG A 186 15.32 -21.06 5.33
C ARG A 186 14.98 -21.68 6.70
N GLY A 187 13.84 -21.26 7.24
CA GLY A 187 13.25 -21.78 8.49
C GLY A 187 14.01 -21.44 9.78
N LYS A 188 14.96 -20.50 9.73
CA LYS A 188 15.68 -20.01 10.91
C LYS A 188 14.81 -19.02 11.68
N PHE A 189 14.92 -19.02 13.01
CA PHE A 189 14.01 -18.23 13.86
C PHE A 189 14.17 -16.71 13.72
N TRP A 190 15.37 -16.21 13.36
CA TRP A 190 15.65 -14.77 13.22
C TRP A 190 15.39 -14.24 11.80
N VAL A 191 15.12 -15.13 10.83
CA VAL A 191 14.84 -14.78 9.43
C VAL A 191 13.76 -15.69 8.84
N GLY A 192 12.59 -15.15 8.57
CA GLY A 192 11.55 -15.85 7.83
C GLY A 192 10.18 -15.20 7.96
N THR A 193 9.51 -14.99 6.83
CA THR A 193 8.13 -14.48 6.75
C THR A 193 7.22 -15.39 5.93
N ALA A 194 7.79 -16.23 5.06
CA ALA A 194 7.13 -17.32 4.35
C ALA A 194 7.41 -18.68 4.99
N PRO A 195 6.47 -19.65 4.88
CA PRO A 195 6.67 -21.00 5.39
C PRO A 195 7.84 -21.70 4.67
N HIS A 196 8.74 -22.31 5.44
CA HIS A 196 9.87 -23.09 4.90
C HIS A 196 9.37 -24.33 4.15
N VAL A 197 8.50 -25.10 4.80
CA VAL A 197 7.82 -26.27 4.24
C VAL A 197 6.37 -26.23 4.70
N ALA A 198 5.44 -26.34 3.76
CA ALA A 198 4.03 -26.49 4.07
C ALA A 198 3.71 -27.96 4.32
N HIS A 199 2.84 -28.23 5.30
CA HIS A 199 2.31 -29.57 5.59
C HIS A 199 3.34 -30.62 6.05
N ASP A 200 4.49 -30.21 6.61
CA ASP A 200 5.42 -31.14 7.26
C ASP A 200 5.33 -31.02 8.77
N SER A 201 4.89 -32.10 9.42
CA SER A 201 4.78 -32.14 10.87
C SER A 201 6.16 -32.31 11.48
N ILE A 202 6.41 -31.63 12.61
CA ILE A 202 7.66 -31.74 13.38
C ILE A 202 8.00 -33.22 13.67
N THR A 203 7.01 -34.02 14.06
CA THR A 203 7.19 -35.46 14.32
C THR A 203 7.67 -36.22 13.09
N HIS A 204 7.09 -35.98 11.91
CA HIS A 204 7.53 -36.59 10.66
C HIS A 204 8.96 -36.20 10.30
N SER A 205 9.33 -34.93 10.47
CA SER A 205 10.71 -34.46 10.25
C SER A 205 11.70 -35.14 11.20
N THR A 206 11.39 -35.21 12.50
CA THR A 206 12.25 -35.87 13.49
C THR A 206 12.37 -37.38 13.26
N LEU A 207 11.32 -38.06 12.78
CA LEU A 207 11.37 -39.48 12.42
C LEU A 207 12.28 -39.74 11.21
N ARG A 208 12.41 -38.77 10.29
CA ARG A 208 13.40 -38.80 9.20
C ARG A 208 14.81 -38.44 9.65
N SER A 209 15.00 -38.13 10.94
CA SER A 209 16.28 -37.68 11.52
C SER A 209 16.81 -36.37 10.95
N GLU A 210 15.92 -35.53 10.39
CA GLU A 210 16.28 -34.18 9.95
C GLU A 210 16.41 -33.26 11.18
N PRO A 211 17.49 -32.47 11.32
CA PRO A 211 17.60 -31.48 12.37
C PRO A 211 16.55 -30.39 12.22
N LEU A 212 15.93 -29.99 13.33
CA LEU A 212 14.93 -28.92 13.34
C LEU A 212 15.61 -27.58 13.02
N GLU A 213 15.22 -26.98 11.89
CA GLU A 213 15.87 -25.83 11.29
C GLU A 213 15.79 -24.57 12.17
N PHE A 214 14.71 -24.43 12.96
CA PHE A 214 14.54 -23.33 13.90
C PHE A 214 15.42 -23.45 15.14
N GLN A 215 16.07 -24.60 15.38
CA GLN A 215 17.03 -24.79 16.47
C GLN A 215 18.46 -24.39 16.07
N GLN A 216 18.71 -24.09 14.80
CA GLN A 216 20.00 -23.58 14.36
C GLN A 216 20.31 -22.26 15.08
N ARG A 217 21.59 -22.02 15.40
CA ARG A 217 22.00 -20.85 16.21
C ARG A 217 22.35 -19.65 15.34
N CYS A 218 22.09 -18.45 15.86
CA CYS A 218 22.46 -17.18 15.23
C CYS A 218 23.80 -16.66 15.78
N PRO A 219 24.84 -16.49 14.93
CA PRO A 219 26.13 -15.90 15.32
C PRO A 219 26.07 -14.49 15.89
N MET A 220 25.02 -13.74 15.58
CA MET A 220 24.83 -12.36 16.05
C MET A 220 24.14 -12.28 17.41
N GLU A 221 23.39 -13.31 17.82
CA GLU A 221 22.61 -13.30 19.06
C GLU A 221 23.17 -14.23 20.14
N ASP A 222 24.03 -15.19 19.78
CA ASP A 222 24.71 -16.09 20.73
C ASP A 222 26.23 -16.05 20.58
N ALA A 223 26.94 -15.47 21.54
CA ALA A 223 28.41 -15.43 21.56
C ALA A 223 29.06 -16.84 21.59
N ARG A 224 28.35 -17.86 22.10
CA ARG A 224 28.83 -19.26 22.14
C ARG A 224 28.68 -19.98 20.81
N SER A 225 27.84 -19.50 19.90
CA SER A 225 27.68 -20.09 18.58
C SER A 225 28.94 -19.92 17.71
N LYS A 226 29.72 -18.84 17.90
CA LYS A 226 31.05 -18.68 17.26
C LYS A 226 32.06 -19.75 17.68
N ILE A 227 31.93 -20.28 18.90
CA ILE A 227 32.86 -21.28 19.48
C ILE A 227 32.55 -22.69 18.94
N LEU A 228 31.33 -22.92 18.46
CA LEU A 228 30.82 -24.24 18.06
C LEU A 228 30.55 -24.38 16.55
N MET A 229 30.93 -23.40 15.72
CA MET A 229 30.86 -23.49 14.24
C MET A 229 31.83 -24.51 13.62
N GLY A 230 32.62 -25.23 14.43
CA GLY A 230 33.28 -26.44 13.97
C GLY A 230 32.24 -27.54 13.79
N ASN A 231 31.96 -27.93 12.55
CA ASN A 231 31.10 -29.06 12.14
C ASN A 231 31.43 -30.37 12.87
N LYS A 232 31.00 -30.49 14.13
CA LYS A 232 30.92 -31.75 14.84
C LYS A 232 29.50 -31.90 15.32
N SER A 233 28.81 -32.87 14.73
CA SER A 233 27.70 -33.54 15.39
C SER A 233 28.11 -33.82 16.84
N LEU A 234 27.24 -33.49 17.79
CA LEU A 234 27.45 -33.81 19.20
C LEU A 234 27.42 -35.34 19.36
N ILE A 235 28.54 -35.98 19.07
CA ILE A 235 28.79 -37.37 19.40
C ILE A 235 29.15 -37.37 20.88
N HIS A 236 28.28 -37.98 21.69
CA HIS A 236 28.44 -38.37 23.10
C HIS A 236 29.20 -37.38 24.00
N GLU A 237 28.47 -36.80 24.95
CA GLU A 237 28.94 -35.88 25.99
C GLU A 237 30.34 -36.25 26.52
N SER A 238 31.37 -35.55 26.04
CA SER A 238 32.69 -35.61 26.68
C SER A 238 32.58 -35.03 28.09
N ASP A 239 33.34 -35.56 29.06
CA ASP A 239 33.35 -35.12 30.47
C ASP A 239 33.52 -33.60 30.64
N ARG A 240 34.17 -32.94 29.69
CA ARG A 240 34.34 -31.49 29.67
C ARG A 240 33.01 -30.75 29.42
N THR A 241 32.13 -31.33 28.62
CA THR A 241 30.78 -30.82 28.33
C THR A 241 29.84 -31.01 29.51
N LEU A 242 29.97 -32.12 30.24
CA LEU A 242 29.24 -32.38 31.49
C LEU A 242 29.60 -31.35 32.57
N ARG A 243 30.89 -31.07 32.78
CA ARG A 243 31.31 -30.04 33.74
C ARG A 243 30.76 -28.65 33.42
N ILE A 244 30.75 -28.28 32.14
CA ILE A 244 30.21 -26.98 31.70
C ILE A 244 28.68 -26.94 31.89
N ARG A 245 27.98 -28.04 31.62
CA ARG A 245 26.54 -28.17 31.90
C ARG A 245 26.24 -28.06 33.39
N ASP A 246 27.02 -28.72 34.24
CA ASP A 246 26.82 -28.68 35.70
C ASP A 246 27.12 -27.30 36.28
N GLU A 247 28.17 -26.62 35.80
CA GLU A 247 28.42 -25.22 36.13
C GLU A 247 27.30 -24.28 35.64
N LEU A 248 26.71 -24.55 34.46
CA LEU A 248 25.55 -23.82 33.93
C LEU A 248 24.26 -24.09 34.70
N ILE A 249 24.05 -25.30 35.21
CA ILE A 249 22.92 -25.62 36.09
C ILE A 249 23.10 -24.91 37.44
N ALA A 250 24.32 -24.85 37.95
CA ALA A 250 24.64 -24.10 39.16
C ALA A 250 24.43 -22.58 38.98
N THR A 251 24.87 -22.01 37.86
CA THR A 251 24.66 -20.57 37.55
C THR A 251 23.22 -20.23 37.16
N SER A 252 22.49 -21.14 36.51
CA SER A 252 21.07 -20.94 36.19
C SER A 252 20.18 -20.99 37.44
N ARG A 253 20.55 -21.72 38.49
CA ARG A 253 19.89 -21.62 39.82
C ARG A 253 20.13 -20.26 40.47
N THR A 254 21.31 -19.68 40.33
CA THR A 254 21.60 -18.32 40.80
C THR A 254 20.84 -17.29 39.99
N PHE A 255 20.80 -17.45 38.66
CA PHE A 255 20.05 -16.56 37.77
C PHE A 255 18.53 -16.65 38.01
N ALA A 256 17.98 -17.86 38.20
CA ALA A 256 16.57 -18.07 38.51
C ALA A 256 16.16 -17.55 39.90
N SER A 257 17.06 -17.54 40.89
CA SER A 257 16.78 -16.93 42.18
C SER A 257 16.77 -15.40 42.10
N THR A 258 17.68 -14.78 41.34
CA THR A 258 17.65 -13.34 41.05
C THR A 258 16.50 -12.92 40.14
N TRP A 259 16.09 -13.76 39.18
CA TRP A 259 14.92 -13.47 38.32
C TRP A 259 13.61 -13.55 39.10
N ARG A 260 13.49 -14.48 40.06
CA ARG A 260 12.31 -14.55 40.94
C ARG A 260 12.22 -13.38 41.92
N SER A 261 13.34 -12.77 42.35
CA SER A 261 13.28 -11.60 43.24
C SER A 261 12.97 -10.29 42.51
N ILE A 262 13.38 -10.14 41.25
CA ILE A 262 13.12 -8.91 40.45
C ILE A 262 11.64 -8.77 40.07
N TYR A 263 10.93 -9.88 39.85
CA TYR A 263 9.50 -9.86 39.47
C TYR A 263 8.52 -10.12 40.63
N GLN A 264 9.00 -10.19 41.88
CA GLN A 264 8.15 -10.32 43.08
C GLN A 264 8.13 -9.07 43.97
N SER A 265 8.84 -7.98 43.63
CA SER A 265 8.56 -6.68 44.24
C SER A 265 7.27 -6.13 43.64
N GLU A 266 6.29 -5.84 44.49
CA GLU A 266 4.97 -5.28 44.20
C GLU A 266 4.96 -4.35 42.98
N HIS A 267 4.57 -4.91 41.83
CA HIS A 267 4.25 -4.11 40.66
C HIS A 267 2.90 -3.48 40.94
N VAL A 268 2.90 -2.23 41.40
CA VAL A 268 1.69 -1.41 41.47
C VAL A 268 1.20 -1.20 40.04
N ASP A 269 0.09 -1.84 39.72
CA ASP A 269 -0.56 -1.77 38.41
C ASP A 269 -1.28 -0.42 38.26
N PHE A 270 -0.69 0.49 37.48
CA PHE A 270 -1.28 1.80 37.17
C PHE A 270 -2.24 1.75 35.97
N SER A 271 -2.62 0.57 35.47
CA SER A 271 -3.50 0.43 34.29
C SER A 271 -5.00 0.51 34.61
N HIS A 272 -5.40 0.58 35.89
CA HIS A 272 -6.79 0.78 36.30
C HIS A 272 -7.06 2.22 36.75
N ARG A 273 -7.29 3.10 35.79
CA ARG A 273 -8.05 4.34 36.05
C ARG A 273 -9.54 4.01 35.96
N PRO A 274 -10.35 4.23 37.01
CA PRO A 274 -11.79 4.03 36.92
C PRO A 274 -12.39 5.08 35.99
N ALA A 275 -13.23 4.62 35.06
CA ALA A 275 -14.09 5.48 34.26
C ALA A 275 -15.07 6.21 35.18
N THR A 276 -14.78 7.46 35.53
CA THR A 276 -15.78 8.34 36.15
C THR A 276 -16.66 8.94 35.06
N VAL A 277 -17.90 8.49 35.06
CA VAL A 277 -19.05 9.16 34.44
C VAL A 277 -19.23 10.54 35.08
N ARG A 278 -19.25 11.59 34.25
CA ARG A 278 -20.07 12.80 34.41
C ARG A 278 -20.44 13.33 33.04
#